data_AF-A0A514ZRC6-F1
#
_entry.id   AF-A0A514ZRC6-F1
#
_cell.length_a   1.000
_cell.length_b   1.000
_cell.length_c   1.000
_cell.angle_alpha   90.00
_cell.angle_beta   90.00
_cell.angle_gamma   90.00
#
_symmetry.space_group_name_H-M   'P 1'
#
loop_
_entity.id
_entity.type
_entity.pdbx_description
1 polymer ?
#
loop_
_entity_poly.entity_id
_entity_poly.type
_entity_poly.pdbx_seq_one_letter_code
_entity_poly.pdbx_strand_id
1 'polypeptide(L)'
;MEPKEDKWINDVLGSLNNVQRAEPSPFLFAKIRNRLHTEPPKAYVSMRVVWGMAVSFVLLLALNWQVISRFVRPEATNATDLGTVVSAMQLYPANNQLYGLWSGQNY
;
A
#
# COMPACT_ATOMS: atom_id res chain seq x y z
N MET A 1 17.06 -17.75 60.94
CA MET A 1 16.93 -16.99 59.67
C MET A 1 15.55 -17.32 59.13
N GLU A 2 14.68 -16.33 58.92
CA GLU A 2 13.35 -16.61 58.37
C GLU A 2 13.47 -17.22 56.96
N PRO A 3 12.68 -18.26 56.64
CA PRO A 3 12.60 -18.83 55.29
C PRO A 3 12.30 -17.75 54.25
N LYS A 4 12.89 -17.87 53.05
CA LYS A 4 12.69 -16.91 51.96
C LYS A 4 11.22 -16.79 51.53
N GLU A 5 10.46 -17.87 51.69
CA GLU A 5 9.03 -17.94 51.34
C GLU A 5 8.18 -17.04 52.23
N ASP A 6 8.45 -17.02 53.54
CA ASP A 6 7.70 -16.22 54.51
C ASP A 6 7.93 -14.72 54.30
N LYS A 7 9.12 -14.33 53.83
CA LYS A 7 9.41 -12.94 53.47
C LYS A 7 8.62 -12.46 52.26
N TRP A 8 8.53 -13.29 51.21
CA TRP A 8 7.75 -12.93 50.02
C TRP A 8 6.27 -12.77 50.35
N ILE A 9 5.71 -13.66 51.17
CA ILE A 9 4.31 -13.56 51.61
C ILE A 9 4.07 -12.25 52.36
N ASN A 10 4.94 -11.90 53.30
CA ASN A 10 4.83 -10.66 54.08
C ASN A 10 5.05 -9.40 53.23
N ASP A 11 5.94 -9.44 52.24
CA ASP A 11 6.18 -8.32 51.33
C ASP A 11 4.97 -8.10 50.40
N VAL A 12 4.37 -9.17 49.87
CA VAL A 12 3.19 -9.08 49.00
C VAL A 12 1.96 -8.64 49.79
N LEU A 13 1.67 -9.27 50.92
CA LEU A 13 0.52 -8.90 51.76
C LEU A 13 0.70 -7.51 52.39
N GLY A 14 1.94 -7.13 52.71
CA GLY A 14 2.30 -5.83 53.28
C GLY A 14 2.37 -4.68 52.26
N SER A 15 2.46 -4.98 50.96
CA SER A 15 2.62 -3.98 49.89
C SER A 15 1.48 -2.95 49.83
N LEU A 16 0.31 -3.28 50.37
CA LEU A 16 -0.86 -2.41 50.39
C LEU A 16 -1.08 -1.72 51.74
N ASN A 17 -0.36 -2.12 52.80
CA ASN A 17 -0.58 -1.64 54.16
C ASN A 17 -0.27 -0.14 54.35
N ASN A 18 0.49 0.47 53.44
CA ASN A 18 0.82 1.89 53.48
C ASN A 18 0.23 2.70 52.31
N VAL A 19 -0.66 2.09 51.52
CA VAL A 19 -1.34 2.79 50.42
C VAL A 19 -2.52 3.55 51.01
N GLN A 20 -2.40 4.87 51.11
CA GLN A 20 -3.54 5.74 51.43
C GLN A 20 -4.67 5.45 50.45
N ARG A 21 -5.85 5.12 50.99
CA ARG A 21 -7.06 4.97 50.20
C ARG A 21 -7.31 6.31 49.51
N ALA A 22 -7.07 6.36 48.20
CA ALA A 22 -7.30 7.55 47.41
C ALA A 22 -8.80 7.89 47.49
N GLU A 23 -9.13 9.01 48.14
CA GLU A 23 -10.51 9.50 48.07
C GLU A 23 -10.83 9.86 46.63
N PRO A 24 -11.88 9.27 46.05
CA PRO A 24 -12.30 9.63 44.71
C PRO A 24 -12.64 11.12 44.72
N SER A 25 -12.06 11.88 43.78
CA SER A 25 -12.40 13.29 43.63
C SER A 25 -13.94 13.41 43.53
N PRO A 26 -14.57 14.35 44.27
CA PRO A 26 -16.02 14.51 44.28
C PRO A 26 -16.59 14.82 42.89
N PHE A 27 -15.72 15.21 41.94
CA PHE A 27 -16.08 15.51 40.57
C PHE A 27 -15.78 14.36 39.58
N LEU A 28 -15.36 13.18 40.03
CA LEU A 28 -15.07 12.05 39.13
C LEU A 28 -16.27 11.66 38.28
N PHE A 29 -17.45 11.55 38.89
CA PHE A 29 -18.68 11.24 38.17
C PHE A 29 -19.03 12.32 37.14
N ALA A 30 -18.93 13.60 37.53
CA ALA A 30 -19.15 14.72 36.63
C ALA A 30 -18.15 14.73 35.46
N LYS A 31 -16.86 14.43 35.73
CA LYS A 31 -15.79 14.36 34.72
C LYS A 31 -16.02 13.23 33.73
N ILE A 32 -16.43 12.05 34.21
CA ILE A 32 -16.76 10.90 33.36
C ILE A 32 -18.00 11.22 32.51
N ARG A 33 -19.07 11.71 33.14
CA ARG A 33 -20.30 12.12 32.44
C ARG A 33 -20.03 13.17 31.37
N ASN A 34 -19.21 14.19 31.68
CA ASN A 34 -18.87 15.23 30.73
C ASN A 34 -18.06 14.66 29.55
N ARG A 35 -17.12 13.74 29.80
CA ARG A 35 -16.39 13.05 28.71
C ARG A 35 -17.27 12.14 27.85
N LEU A 36 -18.31 11.53 28.41
CA LEU A 36 -19.24 10.68 27.64
C LEU A 36 -20.17 11.51 26.75
N HIS A 37 -20.60 12.69 27.20
CA HIS A 37 -21.52 13.55 26.45
C HIS A 37 -20.82 14.58 25.56
N THR A 38 -19.57 14.91 25.85
CA THR A 38 -18.76 15.75 24.96
C THR A 38 -18.14 14.81 23.94
N GLU A 39 -18.72 14.73 22.73
CA GLU A 39 -18.02 14.12 21.60
C GLU A 39 -16.60 14.71 21.56
N PRO A 40 -15.54 13.87 21.46
CA PRO A 40 -14.19 14.41 21.31
C PRO A 40 -14.23 15.41 20.16
N PRO A 41 -13.58 16.58 20.30
CA PRO A 41 -13.64 17.62 19.29
C PRO A 41 -13.26 16.96 17.96
N LYS A 42 -14.23 16.90 17.04
CA LYS A 42 -14.00 16.40 15.69
C LYS A 42 -12.88 17.25 15.13
N ALA A 43 -11.69 16.68 15.03
CA ALA A 43 -10.52 17.38 14.53
C ALA A 43 -10.71 17.54 13.03
N TYR A 44 -11.34 18.65 12.63
CA TYR A 44 -11.51 18.98 11.23
C TYR A 44 -10.15 19.33 10.65
N VAL A 45 -9.66 18.48 9.76
CA VAL A 45 -8.45 18.76 9.00
C VAL A 45 -8.76 19.84 7.97
N SER A 46 -7.89 20.85 7.87
CA SER A 46 -8.04 21.93 6.88
C SER A 46 -8.10 21.35 5.46
N MET A 47 -9.02 21.86 4.65
CA MET A 47 -9.18 21.48 3.24
C MET A 47 -7.87 21.60 2.44
N ARG A 48 -7.01 22.55 2.81
CA ARG A 48 -5.68 22.73 2.19
C ARG A 48 -4.76 21.53 2.41
N VAL A 49 -4.82 20.92 3.60
CA VAL A 49 -4.02 19.73 3.94
C VAL A 49 -4.52 18.51 3.18
N VAL A 50 -5.85 18.37 3.05
CA VAL A 50 -6.46 17.29 2.26
C VAL A 50 -6.02 17.37 0.79
N TRP A 51 -6.07 18.56 0.19
CA TRP A 51 -5.59 18.77 -1.18
C TRP A 51 -4.08 18.55 -1.32
N GLY A 52 -3.28 18.99 -0.34
CA GLY A 52 -1.84 18.72 -0.34
C GLY A 52 -1.51 17.23 -0.33
N MET A 53 -2.20 16.46 0.51
CA MET A 53 -2.11 14.99 0.55
C MET A 53 -2.55 14.36 -0.77
N ALA A 54 -3.66 14.81 -1.34
CA ALA A 54 -4.18 14.29 -2.60
C ALA A 54 -3.17 14.50 -3.76
N VAL A 55 -2.61 15.71 -3.88
CA VAL A 55 -1.60 16.02 -4.91
C VAL A 55 -0.33 15.18 -4.69
N SER A 56 0.11 15.02 -3.44
CA SER A 56 1.27 14.18 -3.12
C SER A 56 1.05 12.72 -3.53
N PHE A 57 -0.14 12.17 -3.26
CA PHE A 57 -0.49 10.81 -3.68
C PHE A 57 -0.52 10.65 -5.19
N VAL A 58 -1.13 11.60 -5.92
CA VAL A 58 -1.17 11.58 -7.38
C VAL A 58 0.25 11.63 -7.96
N LEU A 59 1.10 12.50 -7.43
CA LEU A 59 2.49 12.62 -7.85
C LEU A 59 3.27 11.31 -7.63
N LEU A 60 3.10 10.70 -6.45
CA LEU A 60 3.75 9.43 -6.10
C LEU A 60 3.28 8.29 -7.01
N LEU A 61 1.99 8.27 -7.37
CA LEU A 61 1.45 7.28 -8.31
C LEU A 61 2.04 7.44 -9.71
N ALA A 62 2.15 8.68 -10.19
CA ALA A 62 2.76 9.00 -11.48
C ALA A 62 4.25 8.62 -11.53
N LEU A 63 4.99 8.91 -10.47
CA LEU A 63 6.40 8.53 -10.32
C LEU A 63 6.57 7.01 -10.33
N ASN A 64 5.79 6.29 -9.52
CA ASN A 64 5.82 4.84 -9.51
C ASN A 64 5.46 4.26 -10.89
N TRP A 65 4.49 4.86 -11.58
CA TRP A 65 4.14 4.40 -12.92
C TRP A 65 5.28 4.63 -13.91
N GLN A 66 5.91 5.81 -13.90
CA GLN A 66 7.06 6.08 -14.76
C GLN A 66 8.20 5.08 -14.53
N VAL A 67 8.49 4.73 -13.29
CA VAL A 67 9.51 3.73 -12.94
C VAL A 67 9.16 2.37 -13.55
N ILE A 68 7.95 1.87 -13.34
CA ILE A 68 7.52 0.57 -13.89
C ILE A 68 7.54 0.60 -15.43
N SER A 69 7.08 1.67 -16.07
CA SER A 69 7.07 1.80 -17.53
C SER A 69 8.46 1.76 -18.17
N ARG A 70 9.51 2.20 -17.45
CA ARG A 70 10.90 2.12 -17.90
C ARG A 70 11.44 0.69 -17.83
N PHE A 71 10.99 -0.10 -16.85
CA PHE A 71 11.36 -1.51 -16.73
C PHE A 71 10.56 -2.42 -17.67
N VAL A 72 9.32 -2.04 -18.00
CA VAL A 72 8.42 -2.81 -18.87
C VAL A 72 8.51 -2.36 -20.34
N ARG A 73 9.32 -1.35 -20.68
CA ARG A 73 9.71 -1.15 -22.08
C ARG A 73 10.65 -2.31 -22.45
N PRO A 74 10.22 -3.32 -23.22
CA PRO A 74 11.20 -4.02 -24.03
C PRO A 74 11.93 -2.92 -24.79
N GLU A 75 13.25 -2.95 -24.75
CA GLU A 75 14.06 -2.28 -25.76
C GLU A 75 13.32 -2.46 -27.09
N ALA A 76 13.07 -1.38 -27.83
CA ALA A 76 12.45 -1.49 -29.14
C ALA A 76 13.41 -2.32 -29.98
N THR A 77 13.26 -3.65 -29.93
CA THR A 77 13.94 -4.58 -30.79
C THR A 77 13.50 -4.12 -32.16
N ASN A 78 14.44 -3.50 -32.88
CA ASN A 78 14.20 -2.93 -34.18
C ASN A 78 13.53 -4.02 -35.02
N ALA A 79 12.20 -3.96 -35.14
CA ALA A 79 11.43 -4.92 -35.94
C ALA A 79 11.82 -4.83 -37.43
N THR A 80 12.59 -3.80 -37.77
CA THR A 80 13.31 -3.62 -39.03
C THR A 80 14.37 -4.70 -39.27
N ASP A 81 14.99 -5.27 -38.23
CA ASP A 81 16.20 -6.10 -38.38
C ASP A 81 15.90 -7.53 -38.85
N LEU A 82 14.79 -8.13 -38.40
CA LEU A 82 14.36 -9.45 -38.90
C LEU A 82 14.01 -9.40 -40.40
N GLY A 83 13.35 -8.33 -40.84
CA GLY A 83 13.01 -8.14 -42.26
C GLY A 83 14.25 -7.98 -43.14
N THR A 84 15.25 -7.22 -42.68
CA THR A 84 16.52 -7.05 -43.40
C THR A 84 17.38 -8.31 -43.39
N VAL A 85 17.45 -9.06 -42.29
CA VAL A 85 18.23 -10.32 -42.25
C VAL A 85 17.59 -11.39 -43.14
N VAL A 86 16.26 -11.54 -43.12
CA VAL A 86 15.54 -12.49 -43.98
C VAL A 86 15.71 -12.14 -45.47
N SER A 87 15.68 -10.84 -45.79
CA SER A 87 15.86 -10.36 -47.16
C SER A 87 17.33 -10.43 -47.61
N ALA A 88 18.29 -10.09 -46.74
CA ALA A 88 19.71 -10.15 -47.02
C ALA A 88 20.25 -11.59 -47.14
N MET A 89 19.68 -12.53 -46.39
CA MET A 89 20.03 -13.95 -46.49
C MET A 89 19.27 -14.69 -47.59
N GLN A 90 18.40 -14.01 -48.36
CA GLN A 90 17.57 -14.60 -49.42
C GLN A 90 16.87 -15.90 -48.99
N LEU A 91 16.43 -15.97 -47.72
CA LEU A 91 15.85 -17.19 -47.14
C LEU A 91 14.42 -17.48 -47.66
N TYR A 92 13.89 -16.63 -48.54
CA TYR A 92 12.66 -16.86 -49.30
C TYR A 92 12.91 -16.65 -50.79
N PRO A 93 12.77 -17.66 -51.65
CA PRO A 93 12.59 -17.43 -53.07
C PRO A 93 11.19 -16.83 -53.30
N ALA A 94 11.16 -15.68 -53.97
CA ALA A 94 9.95 -15.00 -54.40
C ALA A 94 9.30 -15.74 -55.58
N ASN A 95 8.70 -16.91 -55.36
CA ASN A 95 7.89 -17.59 -56.38
C ASN A 95 6.86 -18.60 -55.84
N ASN A 96 6.42 -18.48 -54.59
CA ASN A 96 5.34 -19.33 -54.08
C ASN A 96 4.05 -18.52 -54.06
N GLN A 97 3.43 -18.32 -55.23
CA GLN A 97 2.05 -17.84 -55.31
C GLN A 97 1.15 -18.89 -54.65
N LEU A 98 0.84 -18.70 -53.36
CA LEU A 98 -0.01 -19.60 -52.57
C LEU A 98 -1.52 -19.38 -52.74
N TYR A 99 -1.94 -18.58 -53.71
CA TYR A 99 -3.35 -18.44 -54.08
C TYR A 99 -3.48 -18.36 -55.59
N GLY A 100 -3.81 -19.49 -56.22
CA GLY A 100 -4.48 -19.46 -57.51
C GLY A 100 -5.86 -18.82 -57.31
N LEU A 101 -6.09 -17.65 -57.90
CA LEU A 101 -7.43 -17.11 -58.06
C LEU A 101 -8.25 -18.14 -58.83
N TRP A 102 -9.17 -18.83 -58.16
CA TRP A 102 -10.21 -19.62 -58.81
C TRP A 102 -11.16 -18.66 -59.53
N SER A 103 -10.99 -18.50 -60.84
CA SER A 103 -11.95 -17.82 -61.70
C SER A 103 -12.95 -18.83 -62.23
N GLY A 104 -14.01 -19.07 -61.46
CA GLY A 104 -15.20 -19.77 -61.96
C GLY A 104 -15.90 -18.90 -63.01
N GLN A 105 -15.72 -19.22 -64.29
CA GLN A 105 -16.51 -18.66 -65.37
C GLN A 105 -17.11 -19.81 -66.19
N ASN A 106 -18.33 -20.17 -65.80
CA ASN A 106 -19.18 -21.11 -66.53
C ASN A 106 -19.63 -20.44 -67.84
N TYR A 107 -19.40 -21.14 -68.95
CA TYR A 107 -20.26 -21.11 -70.14
C TYR A 107 -20.66 -22.55 -70.45
#